data_AF-A0A952P3F3-F1
#
_entry.id   AF-A0A952P3F3-F1
#
_cell.length_a   1.000
_cell.length_b   1.000
_cell.length_c   1.000
_cell.angle_alpha   90.00
_cell.angle_beta   90.00
_cell.angle_gamma   90.00
#
_symmetry.space_group_name_H-M   'P 1'
#
loop_
_entity.id
_entity.type
_entity.pdbx_description
1 polymer ?
#
loop_
_entity_poly.entity_id
_entity_poly.type
_entity_poly.pdbx_seq_one_letter_code
_entity_poly.pdbx_strand_id
1 'polypeptide(L)'
;MKRKISFLFLAMALALVACQPREQELTGGDPLEESYRLIDKGEYNQAIQSLEELASRDSRPAVVEALASAYAARAGVLVSRYWGAVVGFKAPLIQSQESRLEGLSGQALRVLSQVEGRKDLTGADEFSKLARFLSVLGEWQERIDRLPTIPARQRDDLREALGILENHKAPGGRLYRALLGLILLKSEINDGFTGWESISASLAVSFGKSPGKVKGDLLCVVDYEAFASWTRGLVKTLQSTALDVAVAYPSKKIEIEKAVDDSEKIASQYLRVGGRACP
;
A
#
# COMPACT_ATOMS: atom_id res chain seq x y z
N MET A 1 67.36 14.30 31.33
CA MET A 1 66.72 12.95 31.24
C MET A 1 65.31 12.87 31.87
N LYS A 2 64.56 13.96 32.10
CA LYS A 2 63.22 13.92 32.72
C LYS A 2 62.02 13.96 31.75
N ARG A 3 62.24 14.09 30.43
CA ARG A 3 61.16 14.25 29.43
C ARG A 3 60.69 12.97 28.73
N LYS A 4 61.38 11.82 28.91
CA LYS A 4 61.01 10.57 28.23
C LYS A 4 60.06 9.67 29.03
N ILE A 5 59.90 9.90 30.34
CA ILE A 5 59.03 9.08 31.20
C ILE A 5 57.56 9.48 31.06
N SER A 6 57.27 10.73 30.69
CA SER A 6 55.88 11.23 30.59
C SER A 6 55.11 10.68 29.39
N PHE A 7 55.78 10.26 28.32
CA PHE A 7 55.12 9.72 27.12
C PHE A 7 54.71 8.26 27.28
N LEU A 8 55.42 7.48 28.12
CA LEU A 8 55.09 6.07 28.33
C LEU A 8 53.79 5.90 29.15
N PHE A 9 53.57 6.78 30.13
CA PHE A 9 52.34 6.75 30.94
C PHE A 9 51.09 7.18 30.16
N LEU A 10 51.23 8.12 29.22
CA LEU A 10 50.10 8.59 28.41
C LEU A 10 49.64 7.53 27.40
N ALA A 11 50.58 6.80 26.79
CA ALA A 11 50.25 5.70 25.87
C ALA A 11 49.59 4.51 26.59
N MET A 12 50.03 4.21 27.82
CA MET A 12 49.46 3.13 28.63
C MET A 12 48.06 3.48 29.17
N ALA A 13 47.80 4.74 29.51
CA ALA A 13 46.47 5.21 29.89
C ALA A 13 45.47 5.17 28.73
N LEU A 14 45.91 5.49 27.50
CA LEU A 14 45.07 5.39 26.30
C LEU A 14 44.73 3.94 25.90
N ALA A 15 45.64 2.98 26.16
CA ALA A 15 45.39 1.57 25.92
C ALA A 15 44.36 0.96 26.90
N LEU A 16 44.24 1.50 28.12
CA LEU A 16 43.27 1.04 29.11
C LEU A 16 41.83 1.53 28.84
N VAL A 17 41.66 2.61 28.05
CA VAL A 17 40.32 3.11 27.67
C VAL A 17 39.77 2.36 26.44
N ALA A 18 40.62 1.73 25.63
CA ALA A 18 40.20 1.00 24.42
C ALA A 18 39.76 -0.47 24.66
N CYS A 19 39.90 -0.98 25.88
CA CYS A 19 39.53 -2.34 26.27
C CYS A 19 38.64 -2.37 27.50
N GLN A 20 37.65 -1.47 27.60
CA GLN A 20 36.48 -1.83 28.39
C GLN A 20 35.65 -2.79 27.55
N PRO A 21 35.54 -4.09 27.92
CA PRO A 21 34.49 -4.92 27.37
C PRO A 21 33.19 -4.15 27.64
N ARG A 22 32.43 -3.88 26.58
CA ARG A 22 31.09 -3.33 26.70
C ARG A 22 30.36 -4.27 27.64
N GLU A 23 30.20 -3.85 28.90
CA GLU A 23 29.30 -4.51 29.84
C GLU A 23 27.94 -4.47 29.16
N GLN A 24 27.57 -5.57 28.50
CA GLN A 24 26.18 -5.89 28.28
C GLN A 24 25.63 -6.05 29.69
N GLU A 25 25.09 -4.96 30.23
CA GLU A 25 24.19 -5.04 31.35
C GLU A 25 23.14 -6.09 30.99
N LEU A 26 23.22 -7.21 31.70
CA LEU A 26 22.17 -8.20 31.84
C LEU A 26 20.99 -7.55 32.57
N THR A 27 20.33 -6.57 31.96
CA THR A 27 18.90 -6.37 32.18
C THR A 27 18.22 -7.41 31.30
N GLY A 28 18.12 -8.64 31.82
CA GLY A 28 17.44 -9.77 31.16
C GLY A 28 15.93 -9.55 31.06
N GLY A 29 15.51 -8.51 30.34
CA GLY A 29 14.14 -8.32 29.89
C GLY A 29 13.83 -9.18 28.68
N ASP A 30 12.56 -9.51 28.47
CA ASP A 30 12.12 -10.19 27.26
C ASP A 30 12.49 -9.33 26.03
N PRO A 31 13.30 -9.82 25.07
CA PRO A 31 13.67 -9.07 23.87
C PRO A 31 12.45 -8.55 23.09
N LEU A 32 11.32 -9.26 23.17
CA LEU A 32 10.07 -8.82 22.55
C LEU A 32 9.49 -7.57 23.26
N GLU A 33 9.51 -7.55 24.59
CA GLU A 33 9.03 -6.42 25.39
C GLU A 33 9.88 -5.18 25.14
N GLU A 34 11.22 -5.32 25.11
CA GLU A 34 12.10 -4.20 24.79
C GLU A 34 11.84 -3.67 23.38
N SER A 35 11.58 -4.56 22.42
CA SER A 35 11.25 -4.15 21.06
C SER A 35 9.94 -3.35 20.99
N TYR A 36 8.91 -3.70 21.78
CA TYR A 36 7.70 -2.87 21.89
C TYR A 36 8.00 -1.49 22.50
N ARG A 37 8.87 -1.41 23.52
CA ARG A 37 9.28 -0.12 24.09
C ARG A 37 9.99 0.75 23.07
N LEU A 38 10.81 0.17 22.20
CA LEU A 38 11.46 0.90 21.09
C LEU A 38 10.42 1.43 20.08
N ILE A 39 9.40 0.64 19.75
CA ILE A 39 8.29 1.09 18.87
C ILE A 39 7.56 2.29 19.51
N ASP A 40 7.23 2.21 20.79
CA ASP A 40 6.51 3.28 21.51
C ASP A 40 7.34 4.57 21.61
N LYS A 41 8.66 4.47 21.73
CA LYS A 41 9.59 5.61 21.70
C LYS A 41 9.80 6.21 20.30
N GLY A 42 9.33 5.53 19.25
CA GLY A 42 9.58 5.94 17.86
C GLY A 42 10.95 5.52 17.32
N GLU A 43 11.68 4.64 18.02
CA GLU A 43 13.01 4.14 17.64
C GLU A 43 12.90 2.96 16.66
N TYR A 44 12.15 3.14 15.57
CA TYR A 44 11.70 2.04 14.71
C TYR A 44 12.83 1.23 14.07
N ASN A 45 13.94 1.85 13.68
CA ASN A 45 15.06 1.13 13.06
C ASN A 45 15.72 0.15 14.03
N GLN A 46 15.86 0.54 15.30
CA GLN A 46 16.42 -0.34 16.34
C GLN A 46 15.43 -1.46 16.67
N ALA A 47 14.13 -1.13 16.76
CA ALA A 47 13.09 -2.12 16.97
C ALA A 47 13.07 -3.19 15.87
N ILE A 48 13.13 -2.76 14.59
CA ILE A 48 13.14 -3.66 13.43
C ILE A 48 14.37 -4.56 13.48
N GLN A 49 15.57 -4.01 13.67
CA GLN A 49 16.79 -4.81 13.75
C GLN A 49 16.71 -5.87 14.86
N SER A 50 16.27 -5.48 16.06
CA SER A 50 16.10 -6.39 17.20
C SER A 50 15.08 -7.50 16.89
N LEU A 51 13.96 -7.15 16.25
CA LEU A 51 12.88 -8.08 15.92
C LEU A 51 13.25 -9.01 14.75
N GLU A 52 14.05 -8.59 13.79
CA GLU A 52 14.58 -9.45 12.73
C GLU A 52 15.53 -10.51 13.30
N GLU A 53 16.45 -10.08 14.19
CA GLU A 53 17.34 -11.00 14.91
C GLU A 53 16.57 -11.95 15.84
N LEU A 54 15.45 -11.52 16.41
CA LEU A 54 14.58 -12.38 17.21
C LEU A 54 13.78 -13.33 16.33
N ALA A 55 13.19 -12.86 15.22
CA ALA A 55 12.40 -13.67 14.30
C ALA A 55 13.21 -14.78 13.63
N SER A 56 14.53 -14.59 13.46
CA SER A 56 15.41 -15.63 12.92
C SER A 56 15.58 -16.84 13.85
N ARG A 57 15.24 -16.70 15.13
CA ARG A 57 15.38 -17.75 16.17
C ARG A 57 14.06 -18.12 16.85
N ASP A 58 13.06 -17.24 16.79
CA ASP A 58 11.75 -17.39 17.42
C ASP A 58 10.64 -17.08 16.43
N SER A 59 9.95 -18.13 15.97
CA SER A 59 8.86 -18.05 14.99
C SER A 59 7.47 -17.91 15.63
N ARG A 60 7.39 -17.58 16.93
CA ARG A 60 6.10 -17.35 17.59
C ARG A 60 5.33 -16.23 16.87
N PRO A 61 3.99 -16.38 16.74
CA PRO A 61 3.12 -15.35 16.13
C PRO A 61 3.37 -13.94 16.67
N ALA A 62 3.57 -13.80 17.99
CA ALA A 62 3.79 -12.50 18.62
C ALA A 62 5.06 -11.77 18.11
N VAL A 63 6.13 -12.51 17.78
CA VAL A 63 7.37 -11.92 17.24
C VAL A 63 7.14 -11.42 15.81
N VAL A 64 6.43 -12.21 15.00
CA VAL A 64 6.06 -11.87 13.62
C VAL A 64 5.15 -10.64 13.60
N GLU A 65 4.13 -10.62 14.48
CA GLU A 65 3.21 -9.48 14.62
C GLU A 65 3.92 -8.21 15.11
N ALA A 66 4.86 -8.34 16.06
CA ALA A 66 5.67 -7.22 16.51
C ALA A 66 6.57 -6.66 15.40
N LEU A 67 7.25 -7.53 14.63
CA LEU A 67 8.09 -7.12 13.51
C LEU A 67 7.28 -6.36 12.45
N ALA A 68 6.13 -6.92 12.05
CA ALA A 68 5.21 -6.23 11.13
C ALA A 68 4.72 -4.89 11.70
N SER A 69 4.48 -4.81 13.01
CA SER A 69 4.10 -3.57 13.70
C SER A 69 5.19 -2.53 13.72
N ALA A 70 6.46 -2.92 13.85
CA ALA A 70 7.58 -1.98 13.78
C ALA A 70 7.71 -1.36 12.38
N TYR A 71 7.59 -2.17 11.33
CA TYR A 71 7.55 -1.70 9.94
C TYR A 71 6.35 -0.78 9.68
N ALA A 72 5.13 -1.19 10.07
CA ALA A 72 3.93 -0.37 9.92
C ALA A 72 4.04 0.96 10.69
N ALA A 73 4.60 0.95 11.90
CA ALA A 73 4.82 2.15 12.69
C ALA A 73 5.82 3.12 12.04
N ARG A 74 6.89 2.61 11.41
CA ARG A 74 7.83 3.42 10.62
C ARG A 74 7.16 4.08 9.40
N ALA A 75 6.16 3.39 8.82
CA ALA A 75 5.29 3.95 7.80
C ALA A 75 4.27 4.99 8.33
N GLY A 76 4.19 5.21 9.65
CA GLY A 76 3.24 6.13 10.29
C GLY A 76 1.91 5.47 10.67
N VAL A 77 1.81 4.14 10.62
CA VAL A 77 0.61 3.38 10.97
C VAL A 77 0.74 2.77 12.35
N LEU A 78 0.00 3.32 13.31
CA LEU A 78 -0.15 2.74 14.64
C LEU A 78 -1.51 2.02 14.73
N VAL A 79 -1.49 0.70 14.77
CA VAL A 79 -2.67 -0.19 14.71
C VAL A 79 -3.71 0.14 15.77
N SER A 80 -3.26 0.47 16.98
CA SER A 80 -4.11 0.86 18.11
C SER A 80 -5.06 2.00 17.77
N ARG A 81 -4.74 2.85 16.79
CA ARG A 81 -5.58 3.97 16.35
C ARG A 81 -6.66 3.57 15.34
N TYR A 82 -6.51 2.45 14.65
CA TYR A 82 -7.34 2.10 13.48
C TYR A 82 -8.13 0.81 13.63
N TRP A 83 -7.96 0.07 14.74
CA TRP A 83 -8.68 -1.17 14.99
C TRP A 83 -10.21 -1.02 14.91
N GLY A 84 -10.76 0.09 15.41
CA GLY A 84 -12.20 0.37 15.34
C GLY A 84 -12.75 0.53 13.91
N ALA A 85 -11.92 0.98 12.96
CA ALA A 85 -12.31 1.09 11.55
C ALA A 85 -12.47 -0.30 10.89
N VAL A 86 -11.70 -1.29 11.35
CA VAL A 86 -11.72 -2.67 10.81
C VAL A 86 -12.98 -3.42 11.23
N VAL A 87 -13.33 -3.35 12.52
CA VAL A 87 -14.49 -4.08 13.06
C VAL A 87 -15.81 -3.60 12.44
N GLY A 88 -15.86 -2.34 12.01
CA GLY A 88 -17.00 -1.76 11.29
C GLY A 88 -16.95 -1.89 9.76
N PHE A 89 -15.87 -2.44 9.20
CA PHE A 89 -15.65 -2.44 7.75
C PHE A 89 -16.67 -3.36 7.04
N LYS A 90 -17.42 -2.77 6.12
CA LYS A 90 -18.30 -3.50 5.19
C LYS A 90 -17.72 -3.36 3.79
N ALA A 91 -17.11 -4.43 3.29
CA ALA A 91 -16.65 -4.48 1.91
C ALA A 91 -17.83 -4.15 0.98
N PRO A 92 -17.71 -3.18 0.06
CA PRO A 92 -18.68 -3.04 -1.00
C PRO A 92 -18.60 -4.30 -1.86
N LEU A 93 -19.73 -5.00 -1.96
CA LEU A 93 -19.92 -5.97 -3.02
C LEU A 93 -19.92 -5.15 -4.31
N ILE A 94 -19.01 -5.45 -5.24
CA ILE A 94 -19.07 -4.91 -6.60
C ILE A 94 -20.33 -5.52 -7.22
N GLN A 95 -21.47 -4.88 -7.00
CA GLN A 95 -22.70 -5.28 -7.66
C GLN A 95 -22.54 -4.91 -9.13
N SER A 96 -22.84 -5.83 -10.03
CA SER A 96 -22.76 -5.65 -11.48
C SER A 96 -23.79 -4.64 -12.02
N GLN A 97 -24.25 -3.69 -11.20
CA GLN A 97 -25.10 -2.62 -11.66
C GLN A 97 -24.29 -1.75 -12.61
N GLU A 98 -24.92 -1.37 -13.73
CA GLU A 98 -24.43 -0.34 -14.63
C GLU A 98 -23.82 0.78 -13.81
N SER A 99 -22.49 0.90 -13.91
CA SER A 99 -21.67 1.76 -13.06
C SER A 99 -22.24 3.16 -13.18
N ARG A 100 -22.94 3.64 -12.16
CA ARG A 100 -23.22 5.06 -12.08
C ARG A 100 -21.84 5.69 -12.01
N LEU A 101 -21.56 6.66 -12.89
CA LEU A 101 -20.27 7.36 -12.94
C LEU A 101 -20.09 8.31 -11.73
N GLU A 102 -20.75 7.99 -10.62
CA GLU A 102 -20.65 8.62 -9.31
C GLU A 102 -19.19 8.45 -8.84
N GLY A 103 -18.57 9.52 -8.34
CA GLY A 103 -17.16 9.56 -7.95
C GLY A 103 -16.18 10.08 -9.00
N LEU A 104 -16.58 10.25 -10.27
CA LEU A 104 -15.75 10.93 -11.26
C LEU A 104 -15.86 12.45 -11.16
N SER A 105 -14.75 13.16 -11.38
CA SER A 105 -14.76 14.62 -11.47
C SER A 105 -15.59 15.09 -12.67
N GLY A 106 -16.18 16.29 -12.56
CA GLY A 106 -16.98 16.87 -13.65
C GLY A 106 -16.19 17.06 -14.94
N GLN A 107 -14.86 17.17 -14.88
CA GLN A 107 -14.00 17.22 -16.06
C GLN A 107 -13.85 15.83 -16.70
N ALA A 108 -13.62 14.79 -15.90
CA ALA A 108 -13.55 13.41 -16.39
C ALA A 108 -14.85 12.98 -17.08
N LEU A 109 -16.01 13.34 -16.52
CA LEU A 109 -17.32 13.09 -17.11
C LEU A 109 -17.49 13.78 -18.47
N ARG A 110 -17.03 15.04 -18.60
CA ARG A 110 -17.08 15.76 -19.89
C ARG A 110 -16.21 15.09 -20.94
N VAL A 111 -14.97 14.74 -20.60
CA VAL A 111 -14.08 14.03 -21.52
C VAL A 111 -14.72 12.70 -21.92
N LEU A 112 -15.19 11.91 -20.96
CA LEU A 112 -15.85 10.63 -21.24
C LEU A 112 -17.02 10.78 -22.22
N SER A 113 -17.89 11.78 -22.04
CA SER A 113 -19.01 12.04 -22.96
C SER A 113 -18.59 12.39 -24.39
N GLN A 114 -17.38 12.90 -24.58
CA GLN A 114 -16.82 13.24 -25.90
C GLN A 114 -16.14 12.05 -26.59
N VAL A 115 -15.69 11.05 -25.81
CA VAL A 115 -14.91 9.91 -26.30
C VAL A 115 -15.75 8.62 -26.39
N GLU A 116 -16.78 8.47 -25.55
CA GLU A 116 -17.60 7.26 -25.50
C GLU A 116 -18.31 7.01 -26.84
N GLY A 117 -18.17 5.79 -27.37
CA GLY A 117 -18.74 5.38 -28.66
C GLY A 117 -17.97 5.87 -29.91
N ARG A 118 -16.90 6.66 -29.76
CA ARG A 118 -16.08 7.15 -30.88
C ARG A 118 -15.07 6.10 -31.36
N LYS A 119 -15.50 5.25 -32.29
CA LYS A 119 -14.63 4.21 -32.92
C LYS A 119 -13.48 4.78 -33.77
N ASP A 120 -13.56 6.05 -34.16
CA ASP A 120 -12.55 6.77 -34.93
C ASP A 120 -11.36 7.26 -34.09
N LEU A 121 -11.54 7.33 -32.77
CA LEU A 121 -10.54 7.73 -31.79
C LEU A 121 -9.86 6.48 -31.22
N THR A 122 -8.59 6.30 -31.54
CA THR A 122 -7.76 5.25 -30.94
C THR A 122 -7.56 5.56 -29.46
N GLY A 123 -7.79 4.61 -28.55
CA GLY A 123 -7.73 4.82 -27.10
C GLY A 123 -9.08 5.15 -26.44
N ALA A 124 -10.14 5.36 -27.22
CA ALA A 124 -11.46 5.75 -26.72
C ALA A 124 -12.10 4.71 -25.79
N ASP A 125 -12.08 3.45 -26.22
CA ASP A 125 -12.64 2.33 -25.46
C ASP A 125 -11.85 2.12 -24.16
N GLU A 126 -10.53 2.26 -24.22
CA GLU A 126 -9.61 2.15 -23.10
C GLU A 126 -9.86 3.26 -22.07
N PHE A 127 -10.02 4.52 -22.51
CA PHE A 127 -10.37 5.63 -21.63
C PHE A 127 -11.75 5.43 -20.98
N SER A 128 -12.74 4.94 -21.72
CA SER A 128 -14.07 4.64 -21.17
C SER A 128 -14.04 3.51 -20.13
N LYS A 129 -13.28 2.46 -20.39
CA LYS A 129 -13.03 1.36 -19.43
C LYS A 129 -12.35 1.87 -18.16
N LEU A 130 -11.35 2.74 -18.32
CA LEU A 130 -10.63 3.39 -17.21
C LEU A 130 -11.56 4.24 -16.35
N ALA A 131 -12.37 5.10 -16.96
CA ALA A 131 -13.32 5.95 -16.24
C ALA A 131 -14.32 5.11 -15.42
N ARG A 132 -14.82 4.00 -15.98
CA ARG A 132 -15.72 3.08 -15.28
C ARG A 132 -15.04 2.33 -14.13
N PHE A 133 -13.78 1.93 -14.30
CA PHE A 133 -13.03 1.32 -13.21
C PHE A 133 -12.81 2.30 -12.06
N LEU A 134 -12.47 3.56 -12.37
CA LEU A 134 -12.28 4.61 -11.37
C LEU A 134 -13.57 4.99 -10.65
N SER A 135 -14.74 4.98 -11.30
CA SER A 135 -16.00 5.20 -10.59
C SER A 135 -16.25 4.12 -9.54
N VAL A 136 -15.96 2.85 -9.87
CA VAL A 136 -16.01 1.75 -8.89
C VAL A 136 -15.04 2.02 -7.73
N LEU A 137 -13.81 2.46 -8.00
CA LEU A 137 -12.86 2.83 -6.93
C LEU A 137 -13.32 4.02 -6.09
N GLY A 138 -14.12 4.93 -6.64
CA GLY A 138 -14.65 6.10 -5.93
C GLY A 138 -15.59 5.69 -4.80
N GLU A 139 -16.46 4.70 -5.07
CA GLU A 139 -17.33 4.12 -4.04
C GLU A 139 -16.54 3.44 -2.91
N TRP A 140 -15.38 2.88 -3.22
CA TRP A 140 -14.46 2.32 -2.22
C TRP A 140 -13.79 3.43 -1.40
N GLN A 141 -13.39 4.52 -2.05
CA GLN A 141 -12.67 5.63 -1.43
C GLN A 141 -13.44 6.21 -0.25
N GLU A 142 -14.75 6.46 -0.40
CA GLU A 142 -15.60 6.98 0.69
C GLU A 142 -15.58 6.09 1.95
N ARG A 143 -15.47 4.76 1.76
CA ARG A 143 -15.48 3.79 2.88
C ARG A 143 -14.15 3.69 3.59
N ILE A 144 -13.06 3.82 2.85
CA ILE A 144 -11.70 3.78 3.39
C ILE A 144 -11.20 5.16 3.78
N ASP A 145 -11.97 6.24 3.58
CA ASP A 145 -11.48 7.61 3.82
C ASP A 145 -11.10 7.88 5.29
N ARG A 146 -11.62 7.10 6.23
CA ARG A 146 -11.23 7.20 7.65
C ARG A 146 -9.84 6.63 7.95
N LEU A 147 -9.26 5.85 7.03
CA LEU A 147 -7.92 5.28 7.17
C LEU A 147 -6.84 6.33 6.86
N PRO A 148 -5.63 6.20 7.40
CA PRO A 148 -4.54 7.12 7.06
C PRO A 148 -4.10 6.95 5.61
N THR A 149 -3.66 8.04 4.99
CA THR A 149 -2.97 8.01 3.70
C THR A 149 -1.46 7.96 3.94
N ILE A 150 -0.78 7.01 3.30
CA ILE A 150 0.66 6.78 3.45
C ILE A 150 1.42 7.36 2.26
N PRO A 151 2.41 8.24 2.49
CA PRO A 151 3.27 8.77 1.45
C PRO A 151 3.99 7.66 0.68
N ALA A 152 4.23 7.86 -0.62
CA ALA A 152 4.89 6.86 -1.48
C ALA A 152 6.19 6.29 -0.88
N ARG A 153 7.04 7.15 -0.30
CA ARG A 153 8.32 6.79 0.35
C ARG A 153 8.20 5.81 1.54
N GLN A 154 7.02 5.68 2.13
CA GLN A 154 6.75 4.86 3.32
C GLN A 154 5.94 3.59 2.98
N ARG A 155 5.58 3.39 1.71
CA ARG A 155 4.77 2.23 1.31
C ARG A 155 5.57 0.94 1.31
N ASP A 156 6.88 1.01 1.10
CA ASP A 156 7.73 -0.19 1.11
C ASP A 156 7.77 -0.81 2.51
N ASP A 157 7.80 -0.01 3.56
CA ASP A 157 7.64 -0.48 4.95
C ASP A 157 6.31 -1.20 5.15
N LEU A 158 5.22 -0.65 4.59
CA LEU A 158 3.91 -1.27 4.69
C LEU A 158 3.82 -2.58 3.90
N ARG A 159 4.46 -2.65 2.72
CA ARG A 159 4.58 -3.88 1.93
C ARG A 159 5.40 -4.94 2.64
N GLU A 160 6.48 -4.55 3.30
CA GLU A 160 7.30 -5.46 4.13
C GLU A 160 6.47 -6.03 5.28
N ALA A 161 5.73 -5.18 6.00
CA ALA A 161 4.81 -5.63 7.05
C ALA A 161 3.75 -6.61 6.52
N LEU A 162 3.19 -6.36 5.33
CA LEU A 162 2.24 -7.26 4.67
C LEU A 162 2.88 -8.61 4.26
N GLY A 163 4.14 -8.60 3.83
CA GLY A 163 4.92 -9.78 3.50
C GLY A 163 5.23 -10.65 4.72
N ILE A 164 5.66 -10.03 5.81
CA ILE A 164 5.89 -10.69 7.11
C ILE A 164 4.62 -11.41 7.59
N LEU A 165 3.45 -10.80 7.42
CA LEU A 165 2.16 -11.37 7.85
C LEU A 165 1.55 -12.36 6.85
N GLU A 166 2.12 -12.56 5.65
CA GLU A 166 1.48 -13.32 4.56
C GLU A 166 1.07 -14.74 4.96
N ASN A 167 1.93 -15.40 5.74
CA ASN A 167 1.73 -16.77 6.18
C ASN A 167 1.13 -16.88 7.59
N HIS A 168 0.69 -15.76 8.17
CA HIS A 168 0.14 -15.75 9.52
C HIS A 168 -1.16 -16.56 9.60
N LYS A 169 -1.26 -17.53 10.52
CA LYS A 169 -2.41 -18.43 10.59
C LYS A 169 -3.51 -17.94 11.54
N ALA A 170 -3.16 -17.15 12.55
CA ALA A 170 -4.12 -16.70 13.54
C ALA A 170 -5.09 -15.66 12.94
N PRO A 171 -6.39 -15.72 13.27
CA PRO A 171 -7.38 -14.73 12.82
C PRO A 171 -6.99 -13.28 13.15
N GLY A 172 -6.37 -13.04 14.30
CA GLY A 172 -5.89 -11.72 14.72
C GLY A 172 -4.86 -11.13 13.75
N GLY A 173 -3.77 -11.85 13.48
CA GLY A 173 -2.76 -11.43 12.51
C GLY A 173 -3.28 -11.31 11.07
N ARG A 174 -4.27 -12.12 10.67
CA ARG A 174 -4.95 -11.97 9.36
C ARG A 174 -5.76 -10.68 9.30
N LEU A 175 -6.53 -10.39 10.34
CA LEU A 175 -7.28 -9.14 10.45
C LEU A 175 -6.34 -7.92 10.46
N TYR A 176 -5.19 -8.06 11.12
CA TYR A 176 -4.16 -7.04 11.10
C TYR A 176 -3.59 -6.82 9.70
N ARG A 177 -3.21 -7.89 8.99
CA ARG A 177 -2.76 -7.82 7.59
C ARG A 177 -3.80 -7.16 6.68
N ALA A 178 -5.07 -7.52 6.84
CA ALA A 178 -6.17 -6.91 6.09
C ALA A 178 -6.26 -5.39 6.32
N LEU A 179 -6.12 -4.92 7.57
CA LEU A 179 -6.10 -3.49 7.89
C LEU A 179 -4.94 -2.78 7.18
N LEU A 180 -3.73 -3.32 7.26
CA LEU A 180 -2.57 -2.75 6.57
C LEU A 180 -2.79 -2.72 5.05
N GLY A 181 -3.42 -3.76 4.50
CA GLY A 181 -3.77 -3.86 3.09
C GLY A 181 -4.76 -2.78 2.66
N LEU A 182 -5.79 -2.51 3.47
CA LEU A 182 -6.74 -1.41 3.21
C LEU A 182 -6.06 -0.03 3.27
N ILE A 183 -5.13 0.17 4.19
CA ILE A 183 -4.35 1.43 4.30
C ILE A 183 -3.47 1.63 3.06
N LEU A 184 -2.79 0.56 2.61
CA LEU A 184 -2.00 0.60 1.38
C LEU A 184 -2.90 0.89 0.18
N LEU A 185 -4.03 0.18 0.08
CA LEU A 185 -5.00 0.34 -0.99
C LEU A 185 -5.53 1.77 -1.06
N LYS A 186 -5.90 2.39 0.07
CA LYS A 186 -6.29 3.82 0.11
C LYS A 186 -5.24 4.71 -0.51
N SER A 187 -3.98 4.49 -0.14
CA SER A 187 -2.86 5.30 -0.59
C SER A 187 -2.63 5.15 -2.10
N GLU A 188 -2.73 3.93 -2.62
CA GLU A 188 -2.58 3.64 -4.05
C GLU A 188 -3.77 4.15 -4.88
N ILE A 189 -5.00 4.10 -4.33
CA ILE A 189 -6.20 4.66 -4.95
C ILE A 189 -6.10 6.20 -5.06
N ASN A 190 -5.66 6.87 -4.00
CA ASN A 190 -5.51 8.33 -3.98
C ASN A 190 -4.52 8.83 -5.05
N ASP A 191 -3.40 8.12 -5.23
CA ASP A 191 -2.45 8.42 -6.30
C ASP A 191 -3.08 8.24 -7.68
N GLY A 192 -3.87 7.17 -7.86
CA GLY A 192 -4.61 6.90 -9.08
C GLY A 192 -5.59 8.01 -9.45
N PHE A 193 -6.36 8.49 -8.48
CA PHE A 193 -7.28 9.61 -8.68
C PHE A 193 -6.55 10.90 -9.04
N THR A 194 -5.44 11.19 -8.35
CA THR A 194 -4.61 12.38 -8.66
C THR A 194 -4.06 12.30 -10.09
N GLY A 195 -3.56 11.13 -10.50
CA GLY A 195 -3.10 10.88 -11.88
C GLY A 195 -4.23 11.02 -12.90
N TRP A 196 -5.40 10.47 -12.60
CA TRP A 196 -6.59 10.56 -13.43
C TRP A 196 -7.08 12.00 -13.64
N GLU A 197 -7.08 12.81 -12.59
CA GLU A 197 -7.45 14.22 -12.68
C GLU A 197 -6.49 14.98 -13.60
N SER A 198 -5.18 14.73 -13.49
CA SER A 198 -4.18 15.32 -14.39
C SER A 198 -4.39 14.90 -15.85
N ILE A 199 -4.66 13.61 -16.09
CA ILE A 199 -4.98 13.07 -17.43
C ILE A 199 -6.24 13.72 -18.00
N SER A 200 -7.31 13.77 -17.21
CA SER A 200 -8.60 14.33 -17.60
C SER A 200 -8.49 15.81 -17.93
N ALA A 201 -7.74 16.57 -17.12
CA ALA A 201 -7.51 17.99 -17.36
C ALA A 201 -6.71 18.24 -18.64
N SER A 202 -5.65 17.45 -18.88
CA SER A 202 -4.84 17.54 -20.10
C SER A 202 -5.68 17.25 -21.35
N LEU A 203 -6.45 16.16 -21.34
CA LEU A 203 -7.32 15.79 -22.45
C LEU A 203 -8.39 16.86 -22.71
N ALA A 204 -9.03 17.39 -21.66
CA ALA A 204 -10.03 18.45 -21.81
C ALA A 204 -9.47 19.70 -22.54
N VAL A 205 -8.22 20.08 -22.26
CA VAL A 205 -7.53 21.16 -22.97
C VAL A 205 -7.29 20.81 -24.44
N SER A 206 -6.88 19.59 -24.74
CA SER A 206 -6.66 19.12 -26.12
C SER A 206 -7.93 19.10 -26.96
N PHE A 207 -9.04 18.64 -26.39
CA PHE A 207 -10.37 18.69 -27.02
C PHE A 207 -10.82 20.12 -27.35
N GLY A 208 -10.45 21.10 -26.53
CA GLY A 208 -10.78 22.52 -26.76
C GLY A 208 -9.95 23.20 -27.86
N LYS A 209 -8.76 22.69 -28.20
CA LYS A 209 -7.82 23.36 -29.12
C LYS A 209 -7.85 22.83 -30.55
N SER A 210 -7.93 21.51 -30.75
CA SER A 210 -8.02 20.92 -32.10
C SER A 210 -8.42 19.44 -32.03
N PRO A 211 -9.55 19.03 -32.64
CA PRO A 211 -9.99 17.63 -32.66
C PRO A 211 -8.96 16.66 -33.26
N GLY A 212 -8.05 17.14 -34.13
CA GLY A 212 -7.01 16.32 -34.75
C GLY A 212 -5.83 15.99 -33.82
N LYS A 213 -5.56 16.80 -32.79
CA LYS A 213 -4.49 16.53 -31.79
C LYS A 213 -4.91 15.54 -30.72
N VAL A 214 -6.21 15.43 -30.47
CA VAL A 214 -6.81 14.52 -29.49
C VAL A 214 -6.37 13.07 -29.72
N LYS A 215 -6.23 12.63 -30.97
CA LYS A 215 -5.87 11.24 -31.28
C LYS A 215 -4.45 10.87 -30.83
N GLY A 216 -3.50 11.81 -30.93
CA GLY A 216 -2.14 11.63 -30.41
C GLY A 216 -2.10 11.71 -28.89
N ASP A 217 -2.81 12.68 -28.32
CA ASP A 217 -2.84 12.88 -26.87
C ASP A 217 -3.53 11.72 -26.13
N LEU A 218 -4.62 11.14 -26.67
CA LEU A 218 -5.26 9.97 -26.04
C LEU A 218 -4.35 8.74 -25.98
N LEU A 219 -3.46 8.58 -26.95
CA LEU A 219 -2.45 7.51 -27.00
C LEU A 219 -1.27 7.78 -26.06
N CYS A 220 -0.84 9.04 -25.95
CA CYS A 220 0.33 9.44 -25.15
C CYS A 220 0.02 9.71 -23.67
N VAL A 221 -1.19 10.14 -23.34
CA VAL A 221 -1.54 10.59 -21.98
C VAL A 221 -1.83 9.42 -21.05
N VAL A 222 -2.27 8.27 -21.57
CA VAL A 222 -2.48 7.06 -20.80
C VAL A 222 -1.36 6.08 -21.12
N ASP A 223 -0.32 6.06 -20.30
CA ASP A 223 0.61 4.91 -20.28
C ASP A 223 -0.18 3.68 -19.82
N TYR A 224 -0.73 2.98 -20.80
CA TYR A 224 -1.62 1.86 -20.58
C TYR A 224 -0.92 0.71 -19.85
N GLU A 225 0.39 0.55 -20.06
CA GLU A 225 1.16 -0.49 -19.40
C GLU A 225 1.34 -0.17 -17.92
N ALA A 226 1.75 1.06 -17.59
CA ALA A 226 1.85 1.51 -16.21
C ALA A 226 0.48 1.45 -15.51
N PHE A 227 -0.59 1.85 -16.18
CA PHE A 227 -1.96 1.78 -15.65
C PHE A 227 -2.40 0.33 -15.41
N ALA A 228 -2.19 -0.56 -16.37
CA ALA A 228 -2.59 -1.95 -16.23
C ALA A 228 -1.79 -2.63 -15.12
N SER A 229 -0.51 -2.29 -14.98
CA SER A 229 0.33 -2.73 -13.86
C SER A 229 -0.21 -2.25 -12.51
N TRP A 230 -0.48 -0.94 -12.38
CA TRP A 230 -1.06 -0.33 -11.18
C TRP A 230 -2.40 -0.97 -10.80
N THR A 231 -3.30 -1.13 -11.76
CA THR A 231 -4.63 -1.71 -11.55
C THR A 231 -4.55 -3.17 -11.13
N ARG A 232 -3.67 -3.97 -11.74
CA ARG A 232 -3.43 -5.35 -11.29
C ARG A 232 -2.89 -5.38 -9.86
N GLY A 233 -2.01 -4.44 -9.51
CA GLY A 233 -1.54 -4.24 -8.15
C GLY A 233 -2.68 -3.98 -7.16
N LEU A 234 -3.55 -3.02 -7.48
CA LEU A 234 -4.73 -2.71 -6.66
C LEU A 234 -5.65 -3.92 -6.47
N VAL A 235 -5.99 -4.61 -7.56
CA VAL A 235 -6.86 -5.80 -7.53
C VAL A 235 -6.22 -6.89 -6.67
N LYS A 236 -4.93 -7.15 -6.84
CA LYS A 236 -4.20 -8.13 -6.02
C LYS A 236 -4.23 -7.77 -4.53
N THR A 237 -3.96 -6.50 -4.19
CA THR A 237 -4.02 -6.00 -2.81
C THR A 237 -5.43 -6.14 -2.24
N LEU A 238 -6.45 -5.79 -3.00
CA LEU A 238 -7.84 -5.89 -2.61
C LEU A 238 -8.26 -7.35 -2.36
N GLN A 239 -7.92 -8.25 -3.27
CA GLN A 239 -8.23 -9.68 -3.17
C GLN A 239 -7.52 -10.32 -1.97
N SER A 240 -6.22 -10.07 -1.80
CA SER A 240 -5.48 -10.57 -0.63
C SER A 240 -6.10 -10.08 0.68
N THR A 241 -6.47 -8.80 0.73
CA THR A 241 -7.12 -8.18 1.88
C THR A 241 -8.48 -8.83 2.17
N ALA A 242 -9.30 -9.03 1.15
CA ALA A 242 -10.60 -9.69 1.27
C ALA A 242 -10.46 -11.13 1.78
N LEU A 243 -9.51 -11.89 1.26
CA LEU A 243 -9.23 -13.26 1.73
C LEU A 243 -8.77 -13.28 3.20
N ASP A 244 -7.94 -12.32 3.62
CA ASP A 244 -7.55 -12.18 5.02
C ASP A 244 -8.77 -11.90 5.93
N VAL A 245 -9.71 -11.06 5.48
CA VAL A 245 -11.00 -10.83 6.17
C VAL A 245 -11.85 -12.10 6.20
N ALA A 246 -11.89 -12.88 5.11
CA ALA A 246 -12.66 -14.12 5.04
C ALA A 246 -12.17 -15.17 6.06
N VAL A 247 -10.86 -15.22 6.32
CA VAL A 247 -10.27 -16.07 7.38
C VAL A 247 -10.68 -15.57 8.77
N ALA A 248 -10.70 -14.25 8.98
CA ALA A 248 -11.11 -13.65 10.26
C ALA A 248 -12.62 -13.78 10.53
N TYR A 249 -13.45 -13.86 9.49
CA TYR A 249 -14.92 -13.96 9.58
C TYR A 249 -15.48 -15.15 8.77
N PRO A 250 -15.34 -16.39 9.29
CA PRO A 250 -15.73 -17.61 8.56
C PRO A 250 -17.19 -17.63 8.08
N SER A 251 -18.11 -16.98 8.82
CA SER A 251 -19.53 -16.91 8.46
C SER A 251 -19.82 -16.15 7.16
N LYS A 252 -18.88 -15.32 6.69
CA LYS A 252 -18.99 -14.55 5.44
C LYS A 252 -18.03 -15.04 4.35
N LYS A 253 -17.27 -16.10 4.62
CA LYS A 253 -16.19 -16.56 3.74
C LYS A 253 -16.65 -16.78 2.30
N ILE A 254 -17.74 -17.51 2.09
CA ILE A 254 -18.27 -17.83 0.74
C ILE A 254 -18.68 -16.56 -0.02
N GLU A 255 -19.31 -15.61 0.66
CA GLU A 255 -19.71 -14.33 0.06
C GLU A 255 -18.48 -13.52 -0.38
N ILE A 256 -17.46 -13.47 0.47
CA ILE A 256 -16.22 -12.73 0.22
C ILE A 256 -15.41 -13.39 -0.90
N GLU A 257 -15.24 -14.71 -0.88
CA GLU A 257 -14.54 -15.46 -1.94
C GLU A 257 -15.23 -15.27 -3.29
N LYS A 258 -16.56 -15.32 -3.33
CA LYS A 258 -17.32 -15.03 -4.55
C LYS A 258 -17.06 -13.59 -5.05
N ALA A 259 -17.05 -12.61 -4.15
CA ALA A 259 -16.76 -11.23 -4.52
C ALA A 259 -15.31 -11.05 -5.05
N VAL A 260 -14.36 -11.78 -4.49
CA VAL A 260 -12.96 -11.85 -4.97
C VAL A 260 -12.90 -12.40 -6.39
N ASP A 261 -13.57 -13.52 -6.67
CA ASP A 261 -13.62 -14.14 -8.00
C ASP A 261 -14.27 -13.21 -9.03
N ASP A 262 -15.37 -12.54 -8.64
CA ASP A 262 -16.07 -11.61 -9.52
C ASP A 262 -15.21 -10.35 -9.79
N SER A 263 -14.45 -9.88 -8.80
CA SER A 263 -13.50 -8.77 -9.00
C SER A 263 -12.39 -9.12 -10.00
N GLU A 264 -11.93 -10.38 -10.04
CA GLU A 264 -10.93 -10.83 -11.01
C GLU A 264 -11.48 -10.82 -12.44
N LYS A 265 -12.73 -11.26 -12.61
CA LYS A 265 -13.41 -11.24 -13.91
C LYS A 265 -13.57 -9.81 -14.40
N ILE A 266 -13.99 -8.91 -13.53
CA ILE A 266 -14.16 -7.48 -13.82
C ILE A 266 -12.80 -6.86 -14.19
N ALA A 267 -11.77 -7.07 -13.37
CA ALA A 267 -10.42 -6.61 -13.65
C ALA A 267 -9.93 -7.15 -15.00
N SER A 268 -10.12 -8.44 -15.27
CA SER A 268 -9.73 -9.07 -16.54
C SER A 268 -10.50 -8.52 -17.74
N GLN A 269 -11.78 -8.17 -17.58
CA GLN A 269 -12.58 -7.53 -18.63
C GLN A 269 -12.05 -6.14 -18.98
N TYR A 270 -11.62 -5.37 -17.99
CA TYR A 270 -11.10 -4.02 -18.19
C TYR A 270 -9.61 -4.00 -18.57
N LEU A 271 -8.82 -5.00 -18.17
CA LEU A 271 -7.37 -5.08 -18.38
C LEU A 271 -6.93 -5.91 -19.60
N ARG A 272 -7.87 -6.56 -20.30
CA ARG A 272 -7.63 -7.21 -21.60
C ARG A 272 -7.50 -6.15 -22.70
N VAL A 273 -6.40 -5.42 -22.72
CA VAL A 273 -6.04 -4.63 -23.89
C VAL A 273 -4.52 -4.70 -24.08
N GLY A 274 -4.11 -5.14 -25.26
CA GLY A 274 -2.74 -4.98 -25.72
C GLY A 274 -2.58 -3.55 -26.24
N GLY A 275 -2.15 -2.64 -25.37
CA GLY A 275 -1.79 -1.29 -25.78
C GLY A 275 -0.60 -1.37 -26.75
N ARG A 276 -0.70 -0.72 -27.91
CA ARG A 276 0.49 -0.43 -28.71
C ARG A 276 1.24 0.69 -27.99
N ALA A 277 2.55 0.52 -27.81
CA ALA A 277 3.43 1.61 -27.43
C ALA A 277 3.23 2.80 -28.38
N CYS A 278 3.31 4.02 -27.85
CA CYS A 278 3.34 5.22 -28.68
C CYS A 278 4.46 5.09 -29.73
N PRO A 279 4.21 5.46 -31.00
CA PRO A 279 5.27 5.58 -31.99
C PRO A 279 6.27 6.69 -31.64
#